data_AF-A0A519TN17-F1
#
_entry.id   AF-A0A519TN17-F1
#
_cell.length_a   1.000
_cell.length_b   1.000
_cell.length_c   1.000
_cell.angle_alpha   90.00
_cell.angle_beta   90.00
_cell.angle_gamma   90.00
#
_symmetry.space_group_name_H-M   'P 1'
#
loop_
_entity.id
_entity.type
_entity.pdbx_description
1 polymer ?
#
loop_
_entity_poly.entity_id
_entity_poly.type
_entity_poly.pdbx_seq_one_letter_code
_entity_poly.pdbx_strand_id
1 'polypeptide(L)'
;MNELLENYILADGTIISISLGLEYQFTSNSPVRQAIIQLAVRKRLSPTKWIPCQIQLQFHQLCRIKVLEDFSSASYSDIVLKQLSDTTWYLSLDPFGNTGEPHEQDNLVIVANQLTLKEVI
;
A
#
# COMPACT_ATOMS: atom_id res chain seq x y z
N MET A 1 -9.05 4.07 13.85
CA MET A 1 -7.63 4.07 13.47
C MET A 1 -7.23 2.61 13.41
N ASN A 2 -6.75 2.11 12.27
CA ASN A 2 -6.50 0.67 12.12
C ASN A 2 -5.32 0.26 12.98
N GLU A 3 -5.57 -0.53 14.04
CA GLU A 3 -4.54 -1.11 14.93
C GLU A 3 -3.40 -1.78 14.14
N LEU A 4 -3.71 -2.30 12.95
CA LEU A 4 -2.75 -2.91 12.02
C LEU A 4 -1.56 -1.99 11.67
N LEU A 5 -1.77 -0.67 11.62
CA LEU A 5 -0.80 0.30 11.09
C LEU A 5 -0.18 1.21 12.15
N GLU A 6 -0.69 1.22 13.38
CA GLU A 6 -0.27 2.16 14.44
C GLU A 6 1.21 2.06 14.81
N ASN A 7 1.82 0.91 14.53
CA ASN A 7 3.23 0.65 14.80
C ASN A 7 4.16 0.98 13.63
N TYR A 8 3.66 1.49 12.50
CA TYR A 8 4.47 1.73 11.29
C TYR A 8 4.36 3.18 10.81
N ILE A 9 5.48 3.76 10.37
CA ILE A 9 5.49 4.99 9.59
C ILE A 9 5.46 4.59 8.13
N LEU A 10 4.26 4.55 7.54
CA LEU A 10 4.09 4.18 6.13
C LEU A 10 4.29 5.34 5.18
N ALA A 11 3.92 6.56 5.59
CA ALA A 11 4.01 7.75 4.74
C ALA A 11 5.43 7.95 4.19
N ASP A 12 6.46 7.65 5.00
CA ASP A 12 7.86 7.68 4.60
C ASP A 12 8.40 6.27 4.39
N GLY A 13 8.67 5.90 3.14
CA GLY A 13 9.09 4.54 2.81
C GLY A 13 9.88 4.44 1.50
N THR A 14 10.47 3.27 1.29
CA THR A 14 11.07 2.90 0.01
C THR A 14 10.34 1.68 -0.55
N ILE A 15 9.82 1.79 -1.77
CA ILE A 15 9.24 0.67 -2.51
C ILE A 15 10.37 -0.24 -2.97
N ILE A 16 10.37 -1.48 -2.47
CA ILE A 16 11.34 -2.52 -2.86
C ILE A 16 10.86 -3.25 -4.09
N SER A 17 9.57 -3.61 -4.13
CA SER A 17 8.97 -4.30 -5.26
C SER A 17 7.46 -4.10 -5.29
N ILE A 18 6.92 -4.15 -6.51
CA ILE A 18 5.48 -4.22 -6.78
C ILE A 18 5.27 -5.41 -7.72
N SER A 19 4.42 -6.34 -7.32
CA SER A 19 3.98 -7.46 -8.15
C SER A 19 2.48 -7.40 -8.33
N LEU A 20 2.03 -7.38 -9.59
CA LEU A 20 0.63 -7.29 -9.96
C LEU A 20 0.20 -8.60 -10.63
N GLY A 21 -0.74 -9.29 -10.01
CA GLY A 21 -1.47 -10.38 -10.65
C GLY A 21 -2.76 -9.82 -11.27
N LEU A 22 -2.84 -9.93 -12.60
CA LEU A 22 -3.93 -9.34 -13.38
C LEU A 22 -4.64 -10.45 -14.17
N GLU A 23 -5.76 -10.96 -13.64
CA GLU A 23 -6.65 -11.86 -14.38
C GLU A 23 -8.07 -11.29 -14.38
N TYR A 24 -8.52 -10.82 -15.55
CA TYR A 24 -9.78 -10.10 -15.70
C TYR A 24 -10.83 -10.94 -16.42
N GLN A 25 -11.90 -11.27 -15.68
CA GLN A 25 -13.17 -11.84 -16.11
C GLN A 25 -14.22 -11.38 -15.11
N PHE A 26 -15.39 -10.92 -15.56
CA PHE A 26 -16.38 -10.24 -14.70
C PHE A 26 -16.70 -10.97 -13.37
N THR A 27 -16.67 -12.30 -13.35
CA THR A 27 -17.00 -13.16 -12.20
C THR A 27 -15.81 -13.90 -11.58
N SER A 28 -14.57 -13.56 -11.96
CA SER A 28 -13.41 -14.31 -11.52
C SER A 28 -13.07 -14.01 -10.05
N ASN A 29 -13.17 -15.05 -9.23
CA ASN A 29 -12.63 -15.10 -7.87
C ASN A 29 -11.16 -15.53 -7.89
N SER A 30 -10.45 -15.29 -9.00
CA SER A 30 -9.12 -15.84 -9.19
C SER A 30 -8.15 -15.35 -8.10
N PRO A 31 -7.37 -16.26 -7.49
CA PRO A 31 -6.37 -15.90 -6.50
C PRO A 31 -5.25 -15.04 -7.08
N VAL A 32 -5.10 -14.97 -8.41
CA VAL A 32 -4.15 -14.05 -9.04
C VAL A 32 -4.65 -12.61 -9.09
N ARG A 33 -5.90 -12.26 -8.71
CA ARG A 33 -6.33 -10.85 -8.53
C ARG A 33 -5.78 -10.24 -7.25
N GLN A 34 -4.47 -10.03 -7.25
CA GLN A 34 -3.74 -9.55 -6.10
C GLN A 34 -2.65 -8.56 -6.49
N ALA A 35 -2.33 -7.66 -5.57
CA ALA A 35 -1.12 -6.85 -5.64
C ALA A 35 -0.28 -7.12 -4.40
N ILE A 36 1.01 -7.30 -4.59
CA ILE A 36 1.97 -7.47 -3.51
C ILE A 36 2.96 -6.31 -3.59
N ILE A 37 3.04 -5.52 -2.52
CA ILE A 37 3.98 -4.41 -2.42
C ILE A 37 4.91 -4.68 -1.24
N GLN A 38 6.22 -4.64 -1.49
CA GLN A 38 7.22 -4.68 -0.44
C GLN A 38 7.75 -3.28 -0.19
N LEU A 39 7.75 -2.87 1.07
CA LEU A 39 8.18 -1.55 1.53
C LEU A 39 9.27 -1.70 2.58
N ALA A 40 10.32 -0.88 2.49
CA ALA A 40 11.19 -0.57 3.62
C ALA A 40 10.64 0.67 4.33
N VAL A 41 10.26 0.51 5.60
CA VAL A 41 9.63 1.54 6.43
C VAL A 41 10.29 1.57 7.82
N ARG A 42 9.74 2.38 8.73
CA ARG A 42 10.12 2.36 10.15
C ARG A 42 9.01 1.77 11.00
N LYS A 43 9.37 0.89 11.93
CA LYS A 43 8.47 0.28 12.93
C LYS A 43 8.78 0.80 14.32
N ARG A 44 7.74 1.00 15.13
CA ARG A 44 7.84 1.38 16.54
C ARG A 44 8.22 0.16 17.38
N LEU A 45 9.39 0.22 18.01
CA LEU A 45 9.83 -0.80 18.97
C LEU A 45 9.47 -0.42 20.40
N SER A 46 9.48 0.87 20.71
CA SER A 46 9.05 1.44 21.99
C SER A 46 8.52 2.86 21.77
N PRO A 47 7.91 3.51 22.78
CA PRO A 47 7.35 4.85 22.63
C PRO A 47 8.30 5.88 22.02
N THR A 48 9.62 5.73 22.22
CA THR A 48 10.67 6.65 21.77
C THR A 48 11.61 6.06 20.71
N LYS A 49 11.47 4.78 20.35
CA LYS A 49 12.42 4.08 19.47
C LYS A 49 11.74 3.54 18.22
N TRP A 50 12.25 3.98 17.08
CA TRP A 50 11.91 3.49 15.75
C TRP A 50 13.06 2.69 15.16
N ILE A 51 12.77 1.60 14.47
CA ILE A 51 13.76 0.76 13.80
C ILE A 51 13.40 0.57 12.33
N PRO A 52 14.39 0.43 11.42
CA PRO A 52 14.12 -0.02 10.06
C PRO A 52 13.39 -1.36 10.07
N CYS A 53 12.41 -1.52 9.17
CA CYS A 53 11.60 -2.72 9.04
C CYS A 53 11.20 -2.88 7.58
N GLN A 54 11.21 -4.11 7.08
CA GLN A 54 10.61 -4.43 5.79
C GLN A 54 9.25 -5.06 6.02
N ILE A 55 8.25 -4.56 5.29
CA ILE A 55 6.90 -5.08 5.31
C ILE A 55 6.45 -5.47 3.91
N GLN A 56 5.53 -6.41 3.85
CA GLN A 56 4.83 -6.82 2.65
C GLN A 56 3.33 -6.57 2.84
N LEU A 57 2.78 -5.73 1.97
CA LEU A 57 1.36 -5.49 1.84
C LEU A 57 0.82 -6.41 0.74
N GLN A 58 -0.13 -7.27 1.08
CA GLN A 58 -0.82 -8.15 0.14
C GLN A 58 -2.27 -7.72 0.01
N PHE A 59 -2.60 -7.18 -1.15
CA PHE A 59 -3.95 -6.79 -1.53
C PHE A 59 -4.61 -7.95 -2.27
N HIS A 60 -5.80 -8.36 -1.82
CA HIS A 60 -6.59 -9.40 -2.46
C HIS A 60 -7.92 -8.84 -2.93
N GLN A 61 -8.49 -9.44 -3.98
CA GLN A 61 -9.74 -9.01 -4.59
C GLN A 61 -9.63 -7.55 -5.07
N LEU A 62 -8.66 -7.31 -5.95
CA LEU A 62 -8.43 -6.00 -6.55
C LEU A 62 -9.68 -5.50 -7.28
N CYS A 63 -10.08 -4.27 -6.96
CA CYS A 63 -11.23 -3.58 -7.57
C CYS A 63 -10.77 -2.54 -8.60
N ARG A 64 -9.63 -1.88 -8.34
CA ARG A 64 -9.08 -0.84 -9.22
C ARG A 64 -7.56 -0.83 -9.11
N ILE A 65 -6.91 -0.69 -10.25
CA ILE A 65 -5.48 -0.37 -10.34
C ILE A 65 -5.33 0.82 -11.29
N LYS A 66 -4.50 1.79 -10.91
CA LYS A 66 -3.99 2.86 -11.76
C LYS A 66 -2.48 2.91 -11.58
N VAL A 67 -1.73 2.79 -12.66
CA VAL A 67 -0.27 2.94 -12.65
C VAL A 67 0.09 3.98 -13.69
N LEU A 68 0.36 5.20 -13.23
CA LEU A 68 0.92 6.31 -13.99
C LEU A 68 2.31 6.73 -13.47
N GLU A 69 2.73 6.17 -12.33
CA GLU A 69 4.05 6.38 -11.75
C GLU A 69 5.15 5.84 -12.66
N ASP A 70 6.21 6.63 -12.85
CA ASP A 70 7.35 6.27 -13.70
C ASP A 70 8.45 5.51 -12.96
N PHE A 71 8.36 5.46 -11.62
CA PHE A 71 9.30 4.80 -10.72
C PHE A 71 10.75 5.27 -10.91
N SER A 72 10.93 6.55 -11.29
CA SER A 72 12.24 7.21 -11.33
C SER A 72 12.88 7.32 -9.93
N SER A 73 12.06 7.25 -8.88
CA SER A 73 12.47 7.10 -7.49
C SER A 73 11.88 5.83 -6.87
N ALA A 74 12.63 5.21 -5.96
CA ALA A 74 12.10 4.17 -5.08
C ALA A 74 11.68 4.73 -3.71
N SER A 75 12.08 5.96 -3.36
CA SER A 75 11.80 6.59 -2.06
C SER A 75 10.66 7.59 -2.17
N TYR A 76 9.71 7.49 -1.25
CA TYR A 76 8.46 8.24 -1.22
C TYR A 76 8.21 8.77 0.19
N SER A 77 7.60 9.95 0.30
CA SER A 77 7.25 10.63 1.56
C SER A 77 5.75 10.87 1.71
N ASP A 78 4.97 10.24 0.84
CA ASP A 78 3.59 10.51 0.50
C ASP A 78 2.82 9.19 0.23
N ILE A 79 3.27 8.08 0.81
CA ILE A 79 2.56 6.79 0.70
C ILE A 79 1.30 6.85 1.55
N VAL A 80 0.14 6.81 0.90
CA VAL A 80 -1.17 6.78 1.57
C VAL A 80 -1.65 5.34 1.62
N LEU A 81 -1.88 4.79 2.82
CA LEU A 81 -2.58 3.52 3.01
C LEU A 81 -3.76 3.74 3.94
N LYS A 82 -4.98 3.55 3.42
CA LYS A 82 -6.22 3.87 4.13
C LYS A 82 -7.29 2.81 3.92
N GLN A 83 -8.10 2.58 4.94
CA GLN A 83 -9.34 1.83 4.80
C GLN A 83 -10.48 2.81 4.51
N LEU A 84 -11.12 2.67 3.35
CA LEU A 84 -12.22 3.55 2.90
C LEU A 84 -13.58 3.11 3.45
N SER A 85 -13.74 1.80 3.69
CA SER A 85 -14.94 1.17 4.27
C SER A 85 -14.54 -0.14 4.97
N ASP A 86 -15.47 -0.78 5.67
CA ASP A 86 -15.23 -2.07 6.37
C ASP A 86 -14.55 -3.13 5.49
N THR A 87 -14.78 -3.06 4.17
CA THR A 87 -14.30 -4.04 3.20
C THR A 87 -13.48 -3.43 2.08
N THR A 88 -13.01 -2.18 2.19
CA THR A 88 -12.28 -1.54 1.08
C THR A 88 -11.01 -0.85 1.58
N TRP A 89 -9.89 -1.23 0.97
CA TRP A 89 -8.56 -0.69 1.20
C TRP A 89 -8.08 0.08 0.00
N TYR A 90 -7.32 1.14 0.27
CA TYR A 90 -6.78 2.07 -0.69
C TYR A 90 -5.30 2.28 -0.40
N LEU A 91 -4.46 2.10 -1.41
CA LEU A 91 -3.08 2.54 -1.40
C LEU A 91 -2.85 3.51 -2.55
N SER A 92 -2.18 4.62 -2.27
CA SER A 92 -1.65 5.49 -3.29
C SER A 92 -0.31 6.09 -2.95
N LEU A 93 0.29 6.72 -3.96
CA LEU A 93 1.36 7.69 -3.82
C LEU A 93 0.71 9.04 -4.15
N ASP A 94 0.75 10.00 -3.21
CA ASP A 94 0.10 11.32 -3.30
C ASP A 94 1.13 12.42 -3.66
N PRO A 95 1.39 12.65 -4.96
CA PRO A 95 2.35 13.67 -5.40
C PRO A 95 1.93 15.12 -5.08
N PHE A 96 0.68 15.37 -4.64
CA PHE A 96 0.12 16.71 -4.45
C PHE A 96 -0.09 17.11 -2.99
N GLY A 97 0.29 16.23 -2.06
CA GLY A 97 0.79 16.63 -0.76
C GLY A 97 -0.02 16.12 0.40
N ASN A 98 0.39 14.97 0.93
CA ASN A 98 0.20 14.51 2.31
C ASN A 98 -1.21 14.75 2.89
N THR A 99 -2.24 14.79 2.05
CA THR A 99 -3.61 15.02 2.52
C THR A 99 -4.12 13.79 3.26
N GLY A 100 -3.51 12.63 2.96
CA GLY A 100 -3.94 11.34 3.47
C GLY A 100 -5.28 10.90 2.87
N GLU A 101 -5.78 11.61 1.85
CA GLU A 101 -7.06 11.38 1.21
C GLU A 101 -6.86 10.95 -0.26
N PRO A 102 -7.73 10.08 -0.79
CA PRO A 102 -7.70 9.73 -2.20
C PRO A 102 -7.81 10.97 -3.10
N HIS A 103 -6.88 11.11 -4.05
CA HIS A 103 -6.90 12.22 -5.00
C HIS A 103 -6.89 11.71 -6.45
N GLU A 104 -7.54 12.44 -7.36
CA GLU A 104 -7.66 12.02 -8.77
C GLU A 104 -6.31 11.97 -9.48
N GLN A 105 -5.36 12.79 -9.03
CA GLN A 105 -4.03 12.92 -9.59
C GLN A 105 -3.01 11.92 -9.03
N ASP A 106 -3.41 11.04 -8.11
CA ASP A 106 -2.54 9.99 -7.57
C ASP A 106 -1.96 9.13 -8.71
N ASN A 107 -0.65 9.03 -8.75
CA ASN A 107 0.13 8.42 -9.83
C ASN A 107 0.25 6.89 -9.67
N LEU A 108 0.09 6.35 -8.46
CA LEU A 108 -0.18 4.94 -8.22
C LEU A 108 -1.45 4.82 -7.38
N VAL A 109 -2.41 3.98 -7.78
CA VAL A 109 -3.61 3.68 -6.99
C VAL A 109 -3.88 2.19 -7.02
N ILE A 110 -4.07 1.59 -5.85
CA ILE A 110 -4.50 0.21 -5.66
C ILE A 110 -5.72 0.22 -4.73
N VAL A 111 -6.83 -0.32 -5.21
CA VAL A 111 -8.04 -0.52 -4.41
C VAL A 111 -8.37 -2.00 -4.36
N ALA A 112 -8.58 -2.52 -3.16
CA ALA A 112 -8.83 -3.94 -2.95
C ALA A 112 -9.79 -4.17 -1.78
N ASN A 113 -10.46 -5.32 -1.75
CA ASN A 113 -11.39 -5.59 -0.67
C ASN A 113 -10.74 -6.19 0.58
N GLN A 114 -9.49 -6.64 0.47
CA GLN A 114 -8.76 -7.28 1.54
C GLN A 114 -7.29 -6.85 1.52
N LEU A 115 -6.73 -6.65 2.71
CA LEU A 115 -5.33 -6.33 2.93
C LEU A 115 -4.75 -7.24 4.01
N THR A 116 -3.57 -7.79 3.76
CA THR A 116 -2.73 -8.43 4.78
C THR A 116 -1.38 -7.72 4.85
N LEU A 117 -0.89 -7.48 6.07
CA LEU A 117 0.46 -6.96 6.32
C LEU A 117 1.32 -8.07 6.95
N LYS A 118 2.53 -8.26 6.44
CA LYS A 118 3.53 -9.19 7.01
C LYS A 118 4.88 -8.50 7.13
N GLU A 119 5.58 -8.69 8.25
CA GLU A 119 7.00 -8.32 8.34
C GLU A 119 7.84 -9.33 7.55
N VAL A 120 8.82 -8.82 6.80
CA VAL A 120 9.80 -9.63 6.07
C VAL A 120 11.05 -9.72 6.94
N ILE A 121 11.43 -10.94 7.34
CA ILE A 121 12.59 -11.25 8.18
C ILE A 121 13.88 -11.18 7.36
#